data_AF-A0A9N7LW29-F1
#
_entry.id   AF-A0A9N7LW29-F1
#
_cell.length_a   1.000
_cell.length_b   1.000
_cell.length_c   1.000
_cell.angle_alpha   90.00
_cell.angle_beta   90.00
_cell.angle_gamma   90.00
#
_symmetry.space_group_name_H-M   'P 1'
#
loop_
_entity.id
_entity.type
_entity.pdbx_description
1 polymer ?
#
loop_
_entity_poly.entity_id
_entity_poly.type
_entity_poly.pdbx_seq_one_letter_code
_entity_poly.pdbx_strand_id
1 'polypeptide(L)'
;MPNVDLDFADTLVLEVGGRRMELVSVPGGETTDSLVVWLPEERICLCGNTFGPLFGHIPNLVTMRGDQYRDALAAIASIERVRALRPEILVTGHFDPITGAELIYCELTRLRDAITYVHDQTVAGMNAGKDVETLMREIVLPAEYDVGQGYGTVAWDVRAIWENYSGWFHHRSTTELYPVGFDAVAADVVDLAGADAIVDRARAHLVSGRPGASDPPCRADRAGPPGRP
;
A
#
# COMPACT_ATOMS: atom_id res chain seq x y z
N MET A 1 -6.78 -18.90 -24.91
CA MET A 1 -5.71 -18.00 -24.42
C MET A 1 -5.45 -16.96 -25.49
N PRO A 2 -5.16 -15.70 -25.13
CA PRO A 2 -4.74 -14.71 -26.12
C PRO A 2 -3.50 -15.20 -26.87
N ASN A 3 -3.40 -14.87 -28.16
CA ASN A 3 -2.15 -15.03 -28.89
C ASN A 3 -1.22 -13.90 -28.46
N VAL A 4 -0.04 -14.25 -27.96
CA VAL A 4 0.98 -13.28 -27.57
C VAL A 4 1.82 -12.96 -28.79
N ASP A 5 1.78 -11.71 -29.25
CA ASP A 5 2.58 -11.25 -30.39
C ASP A 5 4.04 -10.95 -29.97
N LEU A 6 4.23 -10.47 -28.73
CA LEU A 6 5.52 -10.11 -28.17
C LEU A 6 5.48 -10.18 -26.64
N ASP A 7 6.48 -10.81 -26.05
CA ASP A 7 6.74 -10.84 -24.61
C ASP A 7 8.21 -10.51 -24.31
N PHE A 8 8.48 -10.12 -23.07
CA PHE A 8 9.82 -9.90 -22.56
C PHE A 8 9.83 -10.07 -21.04
N ALA A 9 10.99 -10.47 -20.49
CA ALA A 9 11.12 -10.74 -19.06
C ALA A 9 11.62 -9.52 -18.26
N ASP A 10 12.60 -8.79 -18.80
CA ASP A 10 13.34 -7.77 -18.04
C ASP A 10 13.31 -6.40 -18.74
N THR A 11 13.98 -6.26 -19.88
CA THR A 11 13.93 -5.05 -20.71
C THR A 11 13.80 -5.42 -22.17
N LEU A 12 12.97 -4.67 -22.90
CA LEU A 12 12.82 -4.74 -24.34
C LEU A 12 13.09 -3.37 -24.96
N VAL A 13 14.01 -3.31 -25.92
CA VAL A 13 14.30 -2.09 -26.67
C VAL A 13 13.51 -2.12 -27.98
N LEU A 14 12.77 -1.05 -28.25
CA LEU A 14 12.01 -0.84 -29.47
C LEU A 14 12.48 0.41 -30.19
N GLU A 15 12.47 0.36 -31.52
CA GLU A 15 12.68 1.51 -32.40
C GLU A 15 11.38 1.77 -33.14
N VAL A 16 10.66 2.84 -32.75
CA VAL A 16 9.34 3.16 -33.29
C VAL A 16 9.36 4.59 -33.83
N GLY A 17 9.13 4.75 -35.13
CA GLY A 17 9.14 6.07 -35.77
C GLY A 17 10.48 6.79 -35.69
N GLY A 18 11.60 6.06 -35.59
CA GLY A 18 12.95 6.61 -35.43
C GLY A 18 13.28 7.09 -34.02
N ARG A 19 12.47 6.69 -33.02
CA ARG A 19 12.72 6.92 -31.60
C ARG A 19 12.98 5.61 -30.89
N ARG A 20 14.05 5.58 -30.10
CA ARG A 20 14.37 4.50 -29.18
C ARG A 20 13.47 4.56 -27.95
N MET A 21 12.91 3.42 -27.59
CA MET A 21 12.07 3.25 -26.40
C MET A 21 12.50 1.99 -25.67
N GLU A 22 12.67 2.06 -24.36
CA GLU A 22 12.99 0.90 -23.53
C GLU A 22 11.79 0.56 -22.65
N LEU A 23 11.20 -0.60 -22.84
CA LEU A 23 10.16 -1.15 -21.99
C LEU A 23 10.88 -1.90 -20.88
N VAL A 24 10.74 -1.41 -19.65
CA VAL A 24 11.49 -1.91 -18.49
C VAL A 24 10.49 -2.52 -17.52
N SER A 25 10.61 -3.82 -17.25
CA SER A 25 9.80 -4.54 -16.29
C SER A 25 10.03 -3.99 -14.87
N VAL A 26 8.95 -3.67 -14.17
CA VAL A 26 8.92 -3.12 -12.81
C VAL A 26 7.79 -3.78 -11.99
N PRO A 27 7.90 -5.08 -11.70
CA PRO A 27 6.87 -5.82 -10.97
C PRO A 27 6.75 -5.34 -9.52
N GLY A 28 5.57 -5.53 -8.92
CA GLY A 28 5.35 -5.20 -7.51
C GLY A 28 5.03 -3.74 -7.23
N GLY A 29 4.92 -2.92 -8.28
CA GLY A 29 4.30 -1.59 -8.20
C GLY A 29 2.78 -1.70 -8.00
N GLU A 30 2.00 -1.13 -8.92
CA GLU A 30 0.53 -1.28 -8.87
C GLU A 30 0.06 -2.66 -9.35
N THR A 31 0.81 -3.32 -10.22
CA THR A 31 0.51 -4.70 -10.63
C THR A 31 1.75 -5.59 -10.55
N THR A 32 1.52 -6.90 -10.61
CA THR A 32 2.59 -7.91 -10.62
C THR A 32 3.38 -7.94 -11.93
N ASP A 33 2.83 -7.35 -13.00
CA ASP A 33 3.35 -7.34 -14.38
C ASP A 33 3.55 -5.91 -14.93
N SER A 34 3.66 -4.92 -14.03
CA SER A 34 3.88 -3.53 -14.40
C SER A 34 5.18 -3.34 -15.17
N LEU A 35 5.17 -2.40 -16.12
CA LEU A 35 6.35 -1.93 -16.85
C LEU A 35 6.36 -0.40 -16.90
N VAL A 36 7.54 0.18 -17.10
CA VAL A 36 7.70 1.59 -17.48
C VAL A 36 8.22 1.69 -18.91
N VAL A 37 7.94 2.81 -19.56
CA VAL A 37 8.52 3.15 -20.85
C VAL A 37 9.55 4.26 -20.65
N TRP A 38 10.80 3.97 -20.96
CA TRP A 38 11.92 4.89 -20.86
C TRP A 38 12.33 5.41 -22.23
N LEU A 39 12.44 6.74 -22.34
CA LEU A 39 12.92 7.45 -23.51
C LEU A 39 14.31 8.03 -23.18
N PRO A 40 15.40 7.32 -23.52
CA PRO A 40 16.74 7.69 -23.05
C PRO A 40 17.24 9.01 -23.61
N GLU A 41 16.92 9.33 -24.86
CA GLU A 41 17.35 10.57 -25.52
C GLU A 41 16.71 11.82 -24.89
N GLU A 42 15.41 11.76 -24.59
CA GLU A 42 14.68 12.85 -23.93
C GLU A 42 14.74 12.81 -22.40
N ARG A 43 15.28 11.72 -21.84
CA ARG A 43 15.33 11.45 -20.40
C ARG A 43 13.94 11.47 -19.74
N ILE A 44 12.94 10.92 -20.43
CA ILE A 44 11.54 10.86 -19.96
C ILE A 44 11.18 9.42 -19.58
N CYS A 45 10.66 9.23 -18.37
CA CYS A 45 10.11 7.96 -17.92
C CYS A 45 8.59 8.06 -17.82
N LEU A 46 7.88 7.23 -18.58
CA LEU A 46 6.44 7.04 -18.45
C LEU A 46 6.21 5.86 -17.50
N CYS A 47 5.92 6.17 -16.24
CA CYS A 47 5.80 5.17 -15.18
C CYS A 47 4.37 4.73 -14.87
N GLY A 48 3.36 5.40 -15.46
CA GLY A 48 1.96 5.10 -15.18
C GLY A 48 1.68 5.13 -13.67
N ASN A 49 1.05 4.08 -13.15
CA ASN A 49 0.75 3.95 -11.72
C ASN A 49 1.77 3.14 -10.94
N THR A 50 2.97 2.86 -11.47
CA THR A 50 3.98 1.99 -10.82
C THR A 50 4.21 2.34 -9.34
N PHE A 51 4.18 3.64 -8.98
CA PHE A 51 4.37 4.13 -7.61
C PHE A 51 3.07 4.53 -6.90
N GLY A 52 1.94 4.04 -7.36
CA GLY A 52 0.61 4.50 -6.99
C GLY A 52 0.12 5.69 -7.82
N PRO A 53 -1.15 6.09 -7.65
CA PRO A 53 -1.76 7.21 -8.39
C PRO A 53 -1.37 8.58 -7.83
N LEU A 54 -0.83 8.64 -6.60
CA LEU A 54 -0.29 9.85 -5.99
C LEU A 54 1.21 9.66 -5.79
N PHE A 55 2.02 10.38 -6.57
CA PHE A 55 3.47 10.32 -6.43
C PHE A 55 3.93 10.92 -5.10
N GLY A 56 4.94 10.31 -4.49
CA GLY A 56 5.45 10.72 -3.17
C GLY A 56 4.52 10.34 -2.01
N HIS A 57 3.64 9.36 -2.22
CA HIS A 57 2.76 8.83 -1.19
C HIS A 57 2.97 7.32 -1.00
N ILE A 58 2.69 6.82 0.21
CA ILE A 58 2.61 5.38 0.49
C ILE A 58 1.67 4.72 -0.54
N PRO A 59 2.15 3.69 -1.26
CA PRO A 59 1.31 2.95 -2.19
C PRO A 59 0.29 2.12 -1.41
N ASN A 60 -0.59 1.42 -2.13
CA ASN A 60 -1.38 0.36 -1.51
C ASN A 60 -0.69 -0.97 -1.83
N LEU A 61 -0.08 -1.63 -0.84
CA LEU A 61 0.39 -3.01 -1.02
C LEU A 61 -0.77 -4.02 -1.02
N VAL A 62 -1.94 -3.62 -0.54
CA VAL A 62 -3.21 -4.31 -0.77
C VAL A 62 -4.30 -3.27 -1.00
N THR A 63 -5.17 -3.50 -1.98
CA THR A 63 -6.29 -2.59 -2.22
C THR A 63 -7.50 -3.00 -1.38
N MET A 64 -8.21 -2.03 -0.79
CA MET A 64 -9.41 -2.31 0.00
C MET A 64 -10.54 -2.98 -0.79
N ARG A 65 -10.50 -2.90 -2.13
CA ARG A 65 -11.44 -3.60 -3.02
C ARG A 65 -11.24 -5.12 -3.07
N GLY A 66 -10.17 -5.63 -2.45
CA GLY A 66 -9.75 -7.02 -2.54
C GLY A 66 -8.88 -7.24 -3.77
N ASP A 67 -7.63 -7.64 -3.54
CA ASP A 67 -6.69 -8.08 -4.56
C ASP A 67 -5.62 -8.96 -3.89
N GLN A 68 -4.75 -9.59 -4.68
CA GLN A 68 -3.55 -10.21 -4.13
C GLN A 68 -2.66 -9.18 -3.42
N TYR A 69 -2.02 -9.59 -2.33
CA TYR A 69 -1.00 -8.76 -1.68
C TYR A 69 0.17 -8.54 -2.64
N ARG A 70 0.64 -7.30 -2.72
CA ARG A 70 1.80 -6.89 -3.49
C ARG A 70 3.04 -7.03 -2.61
N ASP A 71 4.09 -7.60 -3.17
CA ASP A 71 5.35 -7.77 -2.46
C ASP A 71 6.09 -6.43 -2.31
N ALA A 72 6.32 -6.02 -1.07
CA ALA A 72 7.04 -4.80 -0.73
C ALA A 72 8.48 -4.81 -1.29
N LEU A 73 9.15 -5.96 -1.31
CA LEU A 73 10.53 -6.06 -1.80
C LEU A 73 10.58 -5.88 -3.32
N ALA A 74 9.62 -6.44 -4.04
CA ALA A 74 9.46 -6.17 -5.47
C ALA A 74 9.16 -4.68 -5.74
N ALA A 75 8.30 -4.04 -4.95
CA ALA A 75 8.03 -2.61 -5.05
C ALA A 75 9.31 -1.76 -4.87
N ILE A 76 10.11 -2.07 -3.86
CA ILE A 76 11.41 -1.43 -3.59
C ILE A 76 12.36 -1.59 -4.78
N ALA A 77 12.49 -2.81 -5.31
CA ALA A 77 13.34 -3.09 -6.46
C ALA A 77 12.92 -2.31 -7.71
N SER A 78 11.61 -2.19 -7.94
CA SER A 78 11.02 -1.41 -9.03
C SER A 78 11.28 0.09 -8.90
N ILE A 79 11.17 0.64 -7.69
CA ILE A 79 11.54 2.03 -7.42
C ILE A 79 13.03 2.28 -7.72
N GLU A 80 13.91 1.38 -7.26
CA GLU A 80 15.35 1.49 -7.54
C GLU A 80 15.67 1.45 -9.03
N ARG A 81 14.98 0.58 -9.77
CA ARG A 81 15.18 0.42 -11.21
C ARG A 81 14.86 1.70 -11.97
N VAL A 82 13.75 2.37 -11.65
CA VAL A 82 13.38 3.66 -12.27
C VAL A 82 14.26 4.80 -11.76
N ARG A 83 14.63 4.79 -10.47
CA ARG A 83 15.52 5.79 -9.87
C ARG A 83 16.90 5.79 -10.56
N ALA A 84 17.41 4.61 -10.92
CA ALA A 84 18.68 4.45 -11.64
C ALA A 84 18.67 5.05 -13.05
N LEU A 85 17.51 5.17 -13.71
CA LEU A 85 17.39 5.83 -15.02
C LEU A 85 17.65 7.34 -14.94
N ARG A 86 17.50 7.93 -13.74
CA ARG A 86 17.66 9.37 -13.48
C ARG A 86 16.81 10.21 -14.47
N PRO A 87 15.49 10.01 -14.54
CA PRO A 87 14.63 10.77 -15.47
C PRO A 87 14.67 12.27 -15.17
N GLU A 88 14.60 13.10 -16.21
CA GLU A 88 14.35 14.55 -16.08
C GLU A 88 12.87 14.87 -15.99
N ILE A 89 12.04 14.05 -16.62
CA ILE A 89 10.58 14.13 -16.54
C ILE A 89 10.03 12.74 -16.21
N LEU A 90 9.18 12.68 -15.19
CA LEU A 90 8.45 11.48 -14.81
C LEU A 90 6.96 11.70 -15.10
N VAL A 91 6.43 10.94 -16.05
CA VAL A 91 5.02 10.98 -16.44
C VAL A 91 4.28 9.87 -15.70
N THR A 92 3.45 10.25 -14.73
CA THR A 92 2.63 9.30 -13.97
C THR A 92 1.27 9.11 -14.62
N GLY A 93 0.49 8.12 -14.16
CA GLY A 93 -0.83 7.82 -14.71
C GLY A 93 -1.90 8.87 -14.38
N HIS A 94 -1.61 9.80 -13.46
CA HIS A 94 -2.52 10.85 -13.02
C HIS A 94 -1.77 12.19 -12.89
N PHE A 95 -2.51 13.30 -12.92
CA PHE A 95 -1.97 14.66 -12.73
C PHE A 95 -0.88 15.07 -13.75
N ASP A 96 -0.26 16.23 -13.51
CA ASP A 96 0.78 16.78 -14.37
C ASP A 96 2.12 16.02 -14.20
N PRO A 97 2.97 15.97 -15.25
CA PRO A 97 4.29 15.38 -15.15
C PRO A 97 5.18 16.06 -14.10
N ILE A 98 5.99 15.26 -13.41
CA ILE A 98 6.97 15.76 -12.45
C ILE A 98 8.25 16.08 -13.22
N THR A 99 8.81 17.28 -13.01
CA THR A 99 9.99 17.75 -13.73
C THR A 99 11.13 18.04 -12.75
N GLY A 100 12.34 17.60 -13.11
CA GLY A 100 13.59 17.84 -12.38
C GLY A 100 14.21 16.54 -11.85
N ALA A 101 15.37 16.17 -12.39
CA ALA A 101 16.01 14.90 -12.08
C ALA A 101 16.36 14.72 -10.59
N GLU A 102 16.81 15.78 -9.91
CA GLU A 102 17.09 15.69 -8.48
C GLU A 102 15.83 15.58 -7.63
N LEU A 103 14.75 16.29 -8.00
CA LEU A 103 13.47 16.17 -7.30
C LEU A 103 12.97 14.72 -7.41
N ILE A 104 12.91 14.18 -8.63
CA ILE A 104 12.44 12.81 -8.88
C ILE A 104 13.32 11.80 -8.13
N TYR A 105 14.64 11.97 -8.17
CA TYR A 105 15.57 11.09 -7.47
C TYR A 105 15.35 11.13 -5.95
N CYS A 106 15.20 12.32 -5.35
CA CYS A 106 14.96 12.48 -3.92
C CYS A 106 13.62 11.89 -3.49
N GLU A 107 12.55 12.13 -4.24
CA GLU A 107 11.21 11.61 -3.92
C GLU A 107 11.15 10.07 -4.05
N LEU A 108 11.73 9.50 -5.11
CA LEU A 108 11.86 8.04 -5.24
C LEU A 108 12.74 7.45 -4.14
N THR A 109 13.78 8.16 -3.71
CA THR A 109 14.62 7.74 -2.57
C THR A 109 13.81 7.66 -1.30
N ARG A 110 13.08 8.72 -0.96
CA ARG A 110 12.21 8.77 0.23
C ARG A 110 11.15 7.69 0.20
N LEU A 111 10.48 7.50 -0.94
CA LEU A 111 9.47 6.46 -1.11
C LEU A 111 10.06 5.06 -0.88
N ARG A 112 11.24 4.78 -1.47
CA ARG A 112 11.96 3.52 -1.27
C ARG A 112 12.31 3.30 0.20
N ASP A 113 12.86 4.31 0.86
CA ASP A 113 13.26 4.24 2.26
C ASP A 113 12.05 4.06 3.20
N ALA A 114 10.92 4.73 2.91
CA ALA A 114 9.68 4.58 3.64
C ALA A 114 9.13 3.14 3.57
N ILE A 115 9.03 2.58 2.36
CA ILE A 115 8.53 1.19 2.18
C ILE A 115 9.50 0.20 2.83
N THR A 116 10.82 0.41 2.70
CA THR A 116 11.85 -0.42 3.34
C THR A 116 11.69 -0.40 4.86
N TYR A 117 11.52 0.79 5.44
CA TYR A 117 11.31 0.94 6.88
C TYR A 117 10.07 0.20 7.36
N VAL A 118 8.92 0.40 6.70
CA VAL A 118 7.66 -0.26 7.06
C VAL A 118 7.79 -1.79 6.95
N HIS A 119 8.41 -2.28 5.89
CA HIS A 119 8.71 -3.70 5.72
C HIS A 119 9.57 -4.24 6.87
N ASP A 120 10.73 -3.64 7.11
CA ASP A 120 11.70 -4.15 8.07
C ASP A 120 11.17 -4.08 9.51
N GLN A 121 10.46 -3.01 9.88
CA GLN A 121 9.82 -2.91 11.19
C GLN A 121 8.69 -3.93 11.36
N THR A 122 7.92 -4.20 10.31
CA THR A 122 6.87 -5.23 10.34
C THR A 122 7.49 -6.59 10.56
N VAL A 123 8.50 -6.97 9.78
CA VAL A 123 9.20 -8.27 9.90
C VAL A 123 9.90 -8.40 11.25
N ALA A 124 10.56 -7.36 11.73
CA ALA A 124 11.17 -7.35 13.07
C ALA A 124 10.11 -7.57 14.17
N GLY A 125 8.96 -6.92 14.04
CA GLY A 125 7.82 -7.10 14.93
C GLY A 125 7.24 -8.51 14.93
N MET A 126 7.09 -9.10 13.74
CA MET A 126 6.67 -10.50 13.57
C MET A 126 7.63 -11.47 14.26
N ASN A 127 8.94 -11.29 14.04
CA ASN A 127 9.97 -12.11 14.67
C ASN A 127 9.99 -11.95 16.20
N ALA A 128 9.55 -10.81 16.72
CA ALA A 128 9.36 -10.56 18.14
C ALA A 128 8.01 -11.08 18.70
N GLY A 129 7.18 -11.71 17.88
CA GLY A 129 5.89 -12.28 18.27
C GLY A 129 4.76 -11.25 18.46
N LYS A 130 4.89 -10.05 17.89
CA LYS A 130 3.84 -9.01 17.96
C LYS A 130 2.72 -9.31 16.96
N ASP A 131 1.47 -9.09 17.38
CA ASP A 131 0.29 -9.20 16.52
C ASP A 131 0.19 -8.03 15.53
N VAL A 132 -0.53 -8.25 14.43
CA VAL A 132 -0.70 -7.28 13.35
C VAL A 132 -1.33 -5.97 13.85
N GLU A 133 -2.34 -6.01 14.71
CA GLU A 133 -2.99 -4.80 15.21
C GLU A 133 -2.07 -3.96 16.10
N THR A 134 -1.19 -4.60 16.88
CA THR A 134 -0.14 -3.91 17.64
C THR A 134 0.86 -3.23 16.71
N LEU A 135 1.35 -3.92 15.68
CA LEU A 135 2.28 -3.33 14.72
C LEU A 135 1.67 -2.17 13.93
N MET A 136 0.41 -2.29 13.52
CA MET A 136 -0.34 -1.21 12.86
C MET A 136 -0.44 0.07 13.72
N ARG A 137 -0.43 -0.05 15.05
CA ARG A 137 -0.47 1.10 15.98
C ARG A 137 0.92 1.67 16.27
N GLU A 138 1.93 0.82 16.35
CA GLU A 138 3.27 1.22 16.80
C GLU A 138 4.18 1.71 15.66
N ILE A 139 4.04 1.15 14.46
CA ILE A 139 4.89 1.49 13.33
C ILE A 139 4.42 2.81 12.73
N VAL A 140 5.27 3.83 12.84
CA VAL A 140 5.07 5.17 12.29
C VAL A 140 6.34 5.56 11.55
N LEU A 141 6.21 6.22 10.40
CA LEU A 141 7.37 6.70 9.65
C LEU A 141 8.14 7.76 10.45
N PRO A 142 9.46 7.64 10.58
CA PRO A 142 10.29 8.72 11.10
C PRO A 142 10.30 9.88 10.10
N ALA A 143 10.57 11.10 10.59
CA ALA A 143 10.50 12.32 9.78
C ALA A 143 11.41 12.30 8.52
N GLU A 144 12.50 11.55 8.56
CA GLU A 144 13.42 11.37 7.43
C GLU A 144 12.84 10.57 6.25
N TYR A 145 11.84 9.73 6.51
CA TYR A 145 11.12 8.92 5.51
C TYR A 145 9.68 9.38 5.33
N ASP A 146 9.36 10.60 5.76
CA ASP A 146 7.99 11.11 5.68
C ASP A 146 7.56 11.28 4.21
N VAL A 147 6.43 10.66 3.90
CA VAL A 147 5.78 10.66 2.59
C VAL A 147 4.27 10.75 2.81
N GLY A 148 3.53 11.24 1.82
CA GLY A 148 2.09 11.38 1.95
C GLY A 148 1.37 10.05 2.18
N GLN A 149 0.25 10.06 2.90
CA GLN A 149 -0.59 8.88 3.13
C GLN A 149 -2.02 9.06 2.57
N GLY A 150 -2.12 9.83 1.49
CA GLY A 150 -3.39 10.17 0.83
C GLY A 150 -3.98 9.08 -0.07
N TYR A 151 -3.24 8.01 -0.37
CA TYR A 151 -3.73 6.89 -1.19
C TYR A 151 -3.66 5.56 -0.45
N GLY A 152 -2.47 5.19 0.02
CA GLY A 152 -2.29 4.15 1.04
C GLY A 152 -1.91 4.76 2.38
N THR A 153 -1.87 3.92 3.41
CA THR A 153 -1.43 4.30 4.75
C THR A 153 -0.45 3.26 5.28
N VAL A 154 0.47 3.69 6.16
CA VAL A 154 1.45 2.84 6.84
C VAL A 154 0.76 1.67 7.53
N ALA A 155 -0.34 1.94 8.25
CA ALA A 155 -1.07 0.89 8.95
C ALA A 155 -1.61 -0.19 7.99
N TRP A 156 -2.08 0.21 6.80
CA TRP A 156 -2.57 -0.76 5.80
C TRP A 156 -1.42 -1.57 5.20
N ASP A 157 -0.29 -0.94 4.91
CA ASP A 157 0.89 -1.62 4.38
C ASP A 157 1.53 -2.55 5.42
N VAL A 158 1.55 -2.19 6.71
CA VAL A 158 1.95 -3.09 7.80
C VAL A 158 1.11 -4.37 7.77
N ARG A 159 -0.22 -4.23 7.67
CA ARG A 159 -1.11 -5.39 7.55
C ARG A 159 -0.84 -6.18 6.29
N ALA A 160 -0.67 -5.51 5.15
CA ALA A 160 -0.41 -6.15 3.87
C ALA A 160 0.87 -6.99 3.92
N ILE A 161 1.95 -6.43 4.46
CA ILE A 161 3.23 -7.12 4.63
C ILE A 161 3.07 -8.30 5.60
N TRP A 162 2.44 -8.09 6.75
CA TRP A 162 2.23 -9.12 7.76
C TRP A 162 1.47 -10.32 7.19
N GLU A 163 0.34 -10.07 6.52
CA GLU A 163 -0.51 -11.10 5.92
C GLU A 163 0.11 -11.70 4.65
N ASN A 164 0.98 -10.99 3.93
CA ASN A 164 1.75 -11.55 2.81
C ASN A 164 2.73 -12.65 3.29
N TYR A 165 3.31 -12.49 4.48
CA TYR A 165 4.23 -13.48 5.06
C TYR A 165 3.54 -14.63 5.80
N SER A 166 2.49 -14.33 6.56
CA SER A 166 1.86 -15.29 7.49
C SER A 166 0.51 -15.84 7.00
N GLY A 167 -0.09 -15.19 6.00
CA GLY A 167 -1.43 -15.49 5.53
C GLY A 167 -2.53 -14.96 6.45
N TRP A 168 -3.73 -15.51 6.30
CA TRP A 168 -4.93 -15.09 7.02
C TRP A 168 -5.00 -15.60 8.46
N PHE A 169 -4.20 -16.62 8.84
CA PHE A 169 -4.26 -17.22 10.17
C PHE A 169 -3.37 -16.43 11.13
N HIS A 170 -3.98 -15.69 12.06
CA HIS A 170 -3.25 -14.70 12.87
C HIS A 170 -2.65 -15.27 14.16
N HIS A 171 -2.75 -16.59 14.36
CA HIS A 171 -2.27 -17.30 15.55
C HIS A 171 -2.87 -16.79 16.88
N ARG A 172 -4.03 -16.11 16.85
CA ARG A 172 -4.69 -15.60 18.06
C ARG A 172 -5.52 -16.69 18.72
N SER A 173 -6.17 -17.52 17.92
CA SER A 173 -6.99 -18.63 18.39
C SER A 173 -7.12 -19.71 17.34
N THR A 174 -7.21 -20.97 17.76
CA THR A 174 -7.53 -22.08 16.85
C THR A 174 -8.92 -21.94 16.23
N THR A 175 -9.80 -21.12 16.80
CA THR A 175 -11.14 -20.83 16.25
C THR A 175 -11.09 -20.19 14.88
N GLU A 176 -9.99 -19.51 14.52
CA GLU A 176 -9.79 -18.93 13.19
C GLU A 176 -9.82 -20.00 12.09
N LEU A 177 -9.50 -21.27 12.41
CA LEU A 177 -9.55 -22.39 11.46
C LEU A 177 -10.98 -22.89 11.15
N TYR A 178 -11.98 -22.40 11.88
CA TYR A 178 -13.36 -22.91 11.83
C TYR A 178 -14.30 -21.83 11.31
N PRO A 179 -15.44 -22.20 10.69
CA PRO A 179 -16.38 -21.24 10.13
C PRO A 179 -17.21 -20.49 11.19
N VAL A 180 -16.90 -20.67 12.48
CA VAL A 180 -17.66 -20.08 13.59
C VAL A 180 -17.03 -18.74 13.95
N GLY A 181 -17.67 -17.66 13.50
CA GLY A 181 -17.28 -16.30 13.84
C GLY A 181 -17.80 -15.85 15.22
N PHE A 182 -17.43 -14.63 15.59
CA PHE A 182 -17.91 -13.99 16.83
C PHE A 182 -19.44 -13.81 16.85
N ASP A 183 -20.06 -13.70 15.67
CA ASP A 183 -21.51 -13.61 15.49
C ASP A 183 -22.27 -14.79 16.12
N ALA A 184 -21.66 -15.98 16.17
CA ALA A 184 -22.26 -17.16 16.79
C ALA A 184 -22.42 -17.06 18.32
N VAL A 185 -21.63 -16.19 18.98
CA VAL A 185 -21.68 -16.00 20.46
C VAL A 185 -22.12 -14.58 20.85
N ALA A 186 -22.33 -13.70 19.88
CA ALA A 186 -22.64 -12.29 20.15
C ALA A 186 -23.93 -12.12 20.97
N ALA A 187 -24.96 -12.93 20.69
CA ALA A 187 -26.22 -12.91 21.44
C ALA A 187 -26.00 -13.31 22.91
N ASP A 188 -25.28 -14.40 23.14
CA ASP A 188 -24.97 -14.87 24.50
C ASP A 188 -24.19 -13.81 25.30
N VAL A 189 -23.24 -13.12 24.67
CA VAL A 189 -22.48 -12.03 25.29
C VAL A 189 -23.40 -10.86 25.66
N VAL A 190 -24.34 -10.48 24.78
CA VAL A 190 -25.31 -9.41 25.06
C VAL A 190 -26.27 -9.80 26.18
N ASP A 191 -26.75 -11.05 26.19
CA ASP A 191 -27.65 -11.56 27.23
C ASP A 191 -26.97 -11.58 28.61
N LEU A 192 -25.67 -11.91 28.65
CA LEU A 192 -24.88 -11.91 29.89
C LEU A 192 -24.51 -10.50 30.36
N ALA A 193 -24.16 -9.59 29.45
CA ALA A 193 -23.68 -8.24 29.79
C ALA A 193 -24.81 -7.21 29.97
N GLY A 194 -25.96 -7.44 29.34
CA GLY A 194 -27.09 -6.51 29.27
C GLY A 194 -26.93 -5.45 28.17
N ALA A 195 -27.94 -5.32 27.31
CA ALA A 195 -27.91 -4.42 26.16
C ALA A 195 -27.69 -2.94 26.54
N ASP A 196 -28.37 -2.45 27.59
CA ASP A 196 -28.28 -1.04 28.01
C ASP A 196 -26.86 -0.65 28.43
N ALA A 197 -26.17 -1.54 29.16
CA ALA A 197 -24.81 -1.29 29.62
C ALA A 197 -23.81 -1.18 28.44
N ILE A 198 -24.01 -2.00 27.39
CA ILE A 198 -23.20 -1.95 26.17
C ILE A 198 -23.44 -0.63 25.42
N VAL A 199 -24.71 -0.24 25.25
CA VAL A 199 -25.07 1.00 24.54
C VAL A 199 -24.54 2.24 25.27
N ASP A 200 -24.68 2.30 26.59
CA ASP A 200 -24.16 3.42 27.39
C ASP A 200 -22.64 3.53 27.30
N ARG A 201 -21.94 2.39 27.33
CA ARG A 201 -20.48 2.33 27.13
C ARG A 201 -20.09 2.84 25.74
N ALA A 202 -20.79 2.39 24.70
CA ALA A 202 -20.53 2.84 23.33
C ALA A 202 -20.73 4.36 23.17
N ARG A 203 -21.80 4.92 23.75
CA ARG A 203 -22.02 6.37 23.77
C ARG A 203 -20.90 7.12 24.48
N ALA A 204 -20.41 6.61 25.61
CA ALA A 204 -19.29 7.23 26.32
C ALA A 204 -17.99 7.21 25.49
N HIS A 205 -17.74 6.14 24.72
CA HIS A 205 -16.61 6.08 23.79
C HIS A 205 -16.72 7.07 22.64
N LEU A 206 -17.91 7.20 22.05
CA LEU A 206 -18.19 8.21 21.02
C LEU A 206 -17.97 9.64 21.54
N VAL A 207 -18.52 9.98 22.71
CA VAL A 207 -18.36 11.32 23.32
C VAL A 207 -16.89 11.60 23.67
N SER A 208 -16.13 10.58 24.07
CA SER A 208 -14.70 10.73 24.39
C SER A 208 -13.76 10.65 23.19
N GLY A 209 -14.29 10.68 21.95
CA GLY A 209 -13.46 10.66 20.74
C GLY A 209 -12.71 9.34 20.51
N ARG A 210 -13.21 8.23 21.06
CA ARG A 210 -12.64 6.87 20.91
C ARG A 210 -13.64 5.92 20.19
N PRO A 211 -14.11 6.25 18.98
CA PRO A 211 -15.14 5.45 18.30
C PRO A 211 -14.69 4.00 18.01
N GLY A 212 -13.40 3.79 17.72
CA GLY A 212 -12.84 2.46 17.45
C GLY A 212 -12.76 1.52 18.66
N ALA A 213 -13.04 2.01 19.88
CA ALA A 213 -13.14 1.18 21.08
C ALA A 213 -14.57 0.64 21.32
N SER A 214 -15.53 1.01 20.47
CA SER A 214 -16.95 0.67 20.62
C SER A 214 -17.61 0.01 19.41
N ASP A 215 -16.92 -0.16 18.28
CA ASP A 215 -17.51 -0.69 17.04
C ASP A 215 -17.09 -2.15 16.75
N PRO A 216 -18.04 -3.07 16.49
CA PRO A 216 -17.81 -4.18 15.56
C PRO A 216 -17.67 -3.61 14.13
N PRO A 217 -16.88 -4.23 13.23
CA PRO A 217 -16.17 -3.53 12.17
C PRO A 217 -17.10 -3.07 11.05
N CYS A 218 -17.53 -1.81 11.07
CA CYS A 218 -18.05 -1.17 9.86
C CYS A 218 -18.20 0.35 10.03
N ARG A 219 -17.33 1.14 9.38
CA ARG A 219 -17.76 2.31 8.60
C ARG A 219 -16.65 2.86 7.71
N ALA A 220 -16.96 2.87 6.42
CA ALA A 220 -16.28 3.63 5.39
C ALA A 220 -16.42 5.15 5.65
N ASP A 221 -15.32 5.87 5.55
CA ASP A 221 -15.27 7.32 5.65
C ASP A 221 -16.04 7.97 4.51
N ARG A 222 -16.97 8.86 4.89
CA ARG A 222 -17.56 9.85 3.97
C ARG A 222 -16.56 10.99 3.79
N ALA A 223 -15.70 10.89 2.78
CA ALA A 223 -15.01 12.06 2.24
C ALA A 223 -16.00 12.89 1.40
N GLY A 224 -16.41 14.05 1.91
CA GLY A 224 -17.08 15.08 1.11
C GLY A 224 -16.08 15.76 0.16
N PRO A 225 -16.52 16.27 -1.01
CA PRO A 225 -15.61 16.90 -1.96
C PRO A 225 -15.12 18.27 -1.42
N PRO A 226 -13.87 18.67 -1.73
CA PRO A 226 -13.39 19.99 -1.35
C PRO A 226 -14.07 21.07 -2.21
N GLY A 227 -14.65 22.06 -1.55
CA GLY A 227 -15.16 23.27 -2.19
C GLY A 227 -14.03 24.03 -2.89
N ARG A 228 -14.25 24.42 -4.14
CA ARG A 228 -13.40 25.39 -4.84
C ARG A 228 -13.87 26.83 -4.52
N PRO A 229 -12.95 27.80 -4.50
CA PRO A 229 -13.30 29.23 -4.43
C PRO A 229 -14.05 29.70 -5.67
#